data_AF-A0A7S3J4L6-F1
#
_entry.id   AF-A0A7S3J4L6-F1
#
_cell.length_a   1.000
_cell.length_b   1.000
_cell.length_c   1.000
_cell.angle_alpha   90.00
_cell.angle_beta   90.00
_cell.angle_gamma   90.00
#
_symmetry.space_group_name_H-M   'P 1'
#
loop_
_entity.id
_entity.type
_entity.pdbx_description
1 polymer ?
#
loop_
_entity_poly.entity_id
_entity_poly.type
_entity_poly.pdbx_seq_one_letter_code
_entity_poly.pdbx_strand_id
1 'polypeptide(L)'
;QDKISTHVPYVPIPISLRPTKLEREIYAQLRDNQGLVNVLTEALMKNIEKVYEVLTPLSKVDPFIESLLEICKSVRAMPYSQIGYLGILRTDYMIDQDKHPKLVESNTMASSFG
;
A
#
# COMPACT_ATOMS: atom_id res chain seq x y z
N GLN A 1 47.28 3.94 -10.54
CA GLN A 1 46.13 4.30 -9.68
C GLN A 1 44.98 4.62 -10.62
N ASP A 2 44.19 3.61 -10.95
CA ASP A 2 43.07 3.77 -11.87
C ASP A 2 41.92 4.45 -11.13
N LYS A 3 41.53 5.64 -11.62
CA LYS A 3 40.35 6.34 -11.14
C LYS A 3 39.13 5.57 -11.65
N ILE A 4 38.51 4.79 -10.77
CA ILE A 4 37.20 4.19 -11.01
C ILE A 4 36.21 5.34 -11.23
N SER A 5 35.74 5.50 -12.47
CA SER A 5 34.67 6.42 -12.82
C SER A 5 33.40 6.00 -12.08
N THR A 6 32.95 6.81 -11.13
CA THR A 6 31.75 6.59 -10.31
C THR A 6 30.46 6.97 -11.04
N HIS A 7 30.49 7.11 -12.37
CA HIS A 7 29.30 7.46 -13.14
C HIS A 7 28.46 6.20 -13.40
N VAL A 8 27.49 5.95 -12.53
CA VAL A 8 26.37 5.06 -12.85
C VAL A 8 25.54 5.75 -13.95
N PRO A 9 25.38 5.15 -15.14
CA PRO A 9 24.63 5.78 -16.21
C PRO A 9 23.13 5.77 -15.86
N TYR A 10 22.48 6.93 -15.97
CA TYR A 10 21.03 7.01 -15.90
C TYR A 10 20.44 6.42 -17.19
N VAL A 11 19.48 5.51 -17.03
CA VAL A 11 18.70 4.93 -18.14
C VAL A 11 17.26 5.44 -18.07
N PRO A 12 16.62 5.75 -19.21
CA PRO A 12 15.21 6.14 -19.23
C PRO A 12 14.31 5.07 -18.60
N ILE A 13 13.30 5.51 -17.85
CA ILE A 13 12.29 4.60 -17.29
C ILE A 13 11.45 3.97 -18.40
N PRO A 14 10.99 2.72 -18.25
CA PRO A 14 10.08 2.10 -19.22
C PRO A 14 8.74 2.83 -19.23
N ILE A 15 8.30 3.24 -20.42
CA ILE A 15 7.01 3.91 -20.63
C ILE A 15 6.24 3.22 -21.74
N SER A 16 4.90 3.28 -21.69
CA SER A 16 4.08 2.87 -22.82
C SER A 16 4.13 3.93 -23.93
N LEU A 17 4.11 3.49 -25.19
CA LEU A 17 4.03 4.41 -26.33
C LEU A 17 2.64 5.05 -26.52
N ARG A 18 1.62 4.46 -25.88
CA ARG A 18 0.23 4.92 -25.93
C ARG A 18 -0.40 4.81 -24.54
N PRO A 19 -1.29 5.73 -24.17
CA PRO A 19 -2.02 5.64 -22.92
C PRO A 19 -3.02 4.48 -22.95
N THR A 20 -3.34 3.95 -21.77
CA THR A 20 -4.44 3.00 -21.59
C THR A 20 -5.77 3.73 -21.78
N LYS A 21 -6.68 3.14 -22.57
CA LYS A 21 -8.05 3.65 -22.70
C LYS A 21 -8.86 3.24 -21.47
N LEU A 22 -9.57 4.20 -20.88
CA LEU A 22 -10.42 3.97 -19.72
C LEU A 22 -11.76 4.69 -19.93
N GLU A 23 -12.86 3.98 -19.67
CA GLU A 23 -14.21 4.57 -19.73
C GLU A 23 -14.41 5.56 -18.59
N ARG A 24 -15.13 6.66 -18.86
CA ARG A 24 -15.27 7.78 -17.93
C ARG A 24 -15.99 7.34 -16.65
N GLU A 25 -16.99 6.50 -16.81
CA GLU A 25 -17.82 5.95 -15.76
C GLU A 25 -16.99 5.07 -14.81
N ILE A 26 -16.13 4.21 -15.37
CA ILE A 26 -15.20 3.38 -14.61
C ILE A 26 -14.19 4.26 -13.88
N TYR A 27 -13.60 5.26 -14.55
CA TYR A 27 -12.67 6.18 -13.90
C TYR A 27 -13.31 6.90 -12.70
N ALA A 28 -14.54 7.40 -12.86
CA ALA A 28 -15.27 8.05 -11.79
C ALA A 28 -15.51 7.10 -10.61
N GLN A 29 -15.95 5.87 -10.89
CA GLN A 29 -16.13 4.84 -9.87
C GLN A 29 -14.83 4.55 -9.09
N LEU A 30 -13.72 4.36 -9.79
CA LEU A 30 -12.41 4.08 -9.17
C LEU A 30 -11.95 5.24 -8.28
N ARG A 31 -12.10 6.48 -8.76
CA ARG A 31 -11.79 7.69 -7.99
C ARG A 31 -12.62 7.76 -6.71
N ASP A 32 -13.92 7.52 -6.82
CA ASP A 32 -14.84 7.63 -5.68
C ASP A 32 -14.61 6.50 -4.66
N ASN A 33 -14.22 5.30 -5.12
CA ASN A 33 -13.86 4.17 -4.27
C ASN A 33 -12.64 4.45 -3.38
N GLN A 34 -11.69 5.29 -3.81
CA GLN A 34 -10.49 5.58 -3.00
C GLN A 34 -10.86 6.16 -1.63
N GLY A 35 -11.90 7.01 -1.57
CA GLY A 35 -12.40 7.54 -0.29
C GLY A 35 -12.91 6.44 0.64
N LEU A 36 -13.63 5.45 0.09
CA LEU A 36 -14.13 4.31 0.86
C LEU A 36 -13.00 3.42 1.37
N VAL A 37 -11.99 3.17 0.55
CA VAL A 37 -10.81 2.40 0.96
C VAL A 37 -10.06 3.11 2.07
N ASN A 38 -9.87 4.44 1.98
CA ASN A 38 -9.21 5.22 3.03
C ASN A 38 -9.94 5.09 4.38
N VAL A 39 -11.28 5.22 4.38
CA VAL A 39 -12.11 5.06 5.58
C VAL A 39 -12.02 3.64 6.14
N LEU A 40 -12.02 2.63 5.25
CA LEU A 40 -11.88 1.23 5.66
C LEU A 40 -10.52 0.97 6.31
N THR A 41 -9.43 1.45 5.72
CA THR A 41 -8.08 1.34 6.28
C THR A 41 -8.00 2.02 7.64
N GLU A 42 -8.57 3.23 7.77
CA GLU A 42 -8.63 3.95 9.04
C GLU A 42 -9.38 3.16 10.13
N ALA A 43 -10.54 2.59 9.77
CA ALA A 43 -11.35 1.80 10.69
C ALA A 43 -10.61 0.54 11.17
N LEU A 44 -9.85 -0.13 10.29
CA LEU A 44 -9.00 -1.26 10.65
C LEU A 44 -7.87 -0.84 11.61
N MET A 45 -7.22 0.30 11.37
CA MET A 45 -6.15 0.80 12.25
C MET A 45 -6.67 1.20 13.65
N LYS A 46 -7.90 1.69 13.74
CA LYS A 46 -8.59 1.96 15.01
C LYS A 46 -8.94 0.65 15.75
N ASN A 47 -9.19 -0.43 15.02
CA ASN A 47 -9.47 -1.75 15.57
C ASN A 47 -8.28 -2.71 15.43
N ILE A 48 -7.13 -2.30 15.98
CA ILE A 48 -5.87 -3.03 15.83
C ILE A 48 -5.91 -4.46 16.40
N GLU A 49 -6.75 -4.70 17.41
CA GLU A 49 -6.88 -6.02 18.02
C GLU A 49 -7.36 -7.06 17.01
N LYS A 50 -8.27 -6.69 16.10
CA LYS A 50 -8.67 -7.54 14.98
C LYS A 50 -7.53 -7.81 14.01
N VAL A 51 -6.67 -6.81 13.78
CA VAL A 51 -5.48 -6.97 12.92
C VAL A 51 -4.53 -7.98 13.57
N TYR A 52 -4.32 -7.90 14.89
CA TYR A 52 -3.52 -8.88 15.62
C TYR A 52 -4.11 -10.28 15.55
N GLU A 53 -5.42 -10.42 15.75
CA GLU A 53 -6.12 -11.70 15.64
C GLU A 53 -5.88 -12.37 14.28
N VAL A 54 -6.07 -11.62 13.19
CA VAL A 54 -5.92 -12.13 11.82
C VAL A 54 -4.47 -12.45 11.48
N LEU A 55 -3.49 -11.67 11.95
CA LEU A 55 -2.08 -11.84 11.59
C LEU A 55 -1.30 -12.79 12.50
N THR A 56 -1.79 -13.09 13.71
CA THR A 56 -1.09 -13.97 14.66
C THR A 56 -0.84 -15.40 14.14
N PRO A 57 -1.75 -16.04 13.38
CA PRO A 57 -1.44 -17.33 12.76
C PRO A 57 -0.29 -17.23 11.74
N LEU A 58 -0.22 -16.13 10.99
CA LEU A 58 0.83 -15.90 9.99
C LEU A 58 2.18 -15.60 10.62
N SER A 59 2.23 -14.89 11.74
CA SER A 59 3.50 -14.61 12.43
C SER A 59 4.22 -15.87 12.92
N LYS A 60 3.49 -16.98 13.14
CA LYS A 60 4.10 -18.26 13.54
C LYS A 60 4.91 -18.93 12.43
N VAL A 61 4.72 -18.50 11.18
CA VAL A 61 5.37 -19.09 10.00
C VAL A 61 6.18 -18.08 9.19
N ASP A 62 6.01 -16.77 9.42
CA ASP A 62 6.74 -15.69 8.76
C ASP A 62 7.43 -14.78 9.80
N PRO A 63 8.77 -14.87 9.95
CA PRO A 63 9.54 -14.05 10.88
C PRO A 63 9.47 -12.54 10.60
N PHE A 64 9.22 -12.14 9.35
CA PHE A 64 9.08 -10.73 9.01
C PHE A 64 7.77 -10.17 9.58
N ILE A 65 6.67 -10.91 9.44
CA ILE A 65 5.37 -10.54 10.01
C ILE A 65 5.43 -10.54 11.54
N GLU A 66 6.11 -11.52 12.14
CA GLU A 66 6.34 -11.55 13.59
C GLU A 66 7.01 -10.26 14.07
N SER A 67 8.12 -9.87 13.45
CA SER A 67 8.85 -8.66 13.82
C SER A 67 7.98 -7.39 13.69
N LEU A 68 7.17 -7.27 12.63
CA LEU A 68 6.25 -6.15 12.45
C LEU A 68 5.17 -6.08 13.55
N LEU A 69 4.62 -7.23 13.95
CA LEU A 69 3.63 -7.30 15.02
C LEU A 69 4.24 -6.95 16.38
N GLU A 70 5.46 -7.43 16.67
CA GLU A 70 6.17 -7.10 17.91
C GLU A 70 6.41 -5.60 18.04
N ILE A 71 6.88 -4.94 16.96
CA ILE A 71 7.06 -3.49 16.93
C ILE A 71 5.71 -2.80 17.19
N CYS A 72 4.65 -3.21 16.51
CA CYS A 72 3.33 -2.60 16.65
C CYS A 72 2.81 -2.70 18.09
N LYS A 73 2.90 -3.88 18.71
CA LYS A 73 2.48 -4.11 20.10
C LYS A 73 3.33 -3.31 21.09
N SER A 74 4.65 -3.31 20.89
CA SER A 74 5.59 -2.60 21.78
C SER A 74 5.34 -1.10 21.78
N VAL A 75 5.15 -0.49 20.59
CA VAL A 75 4.85 0.95 20.48
C VAL A 75 3.51 1.29 21.11
N ARG A 76 2.48 0.44 20.97
CA ARG A 76 1.16 0.70 21.57
C ARG A 76 1.14 0.54 23.09
N ALA A 77 2.04 -0.25 23.67
CA ALA A 77 2.18 -0.38 25.12
C ALA A 77 2.90 0.83 25.77
N MET A 78 3.50 1.72 24.97
CA MET A 78 4.18 2.90 25.50
C MET A 78 3.17 3.92 26.06
N PRO A 79 3.53 4.66 27.12
CA PRO A 79 2.65 5.65 27.74
C PRO A 79 2.38 6.89 26.86
N TYR A 80 3.09 7.02 25.74
CA TYR A 80 2.95 8.11 24.78
C TYR A 80 2.30 7.59 23.50
N SER A 81 1.15 8.15 23.15
CA SER A 81 0.46 7.84 21.90
C SER A 81 0.72 8.92 20.85
N GLN A 82 1.13 8.53 19.65
CA GLN A 82 1.11 9.41 18.49
C GLN A 82 -0.33 9.84 18.18
N ILE A 83 -0.58 11.15 18.11
CA ILE A 83 -1.94 11.72 18.04
C ILE A 83 -2.50 11.68 16.60
N GLY A 84 -1.63 11.66 15.59
CA GLY A 84 -2.04 11.67 14.19
C GLY A 84 -1.17 10.79 13.30
N TYR A 85 -1.76 10.27 12.23
CA TYR A 85 -1.10 9.48 11.20
C TYR A 85 -1.51 10.00 9.82
N LEU A 86 -0.59 9.89 8.87
CA LEU A 86 -0.80 10.23 7.47
C LEU A 86 -0.70 8.94 6.65
N GLY A 87 -1.75 8.63 5.89
CA GLY A 87 -1.74 7.56 4.91
C GLY A 87 -1.69 8.12 3.49
N ILE A 88 -0.64 7.78 2.74
CA ILE A 88 -0.58 8.00 1.29
C ILE A 88 -0.78 6.63 0.63
N LEU A 89 -2.05 6.32 0.36
CA LEU A 89 -2.48 5.00 -0.07
C LEU A 89 -2.63 4.96 -1.59
N ARG A 90 -2.29 3.81 -2.19
CA ARG A 90 -2.59 3.52 -3.60
C ARG A 90 -3.42 2.25 -3.69
N THR A 91 -4.54 2.31 -4.37
CA THR A 91 -5.36 1.14 -4.66
C THR A 91 -5.24 0.78 -6.12
N ASP A 92 -4.75 -0.42 -6.38
CA ASP A 92 -4.47 -0.92 -7.72
C ASP A 92 -5.64 -1.79 -8.18
N TYR A 93 -6.13 -1.50 -9.38
CA TYR A 93 -7.28 -2.16 -9.98
C TYR A 93 -6.94 -2.80 -11.31
N MET A 94 -7.60 -3.90 -11.63
CA MET A 94 -7.63 -4.49 -12.97
C MET A 94 -9.07 -4.58 -13.45
N ILE A 95 -9.28 -4.25 -14.72
CA ILE A 95 -10.59 -4.32 -15.37
C ILE A 95 -10.74 -5.70 -15.99
N ASP A 96 -11.79 -6.43 -15.62
CA ASP A 96 -12.06 -7.74 -16.19
C ASP A 96 -12.72 -7.64 -17.58
N GLN A 97 -12.99 -8.80 -18.20
CA GLN A 97 -13.59 -8.87 -19.54
C GLN A 97 -15.01 -8.26 -19.58
N ASP A 98 -15.72 -8.26 -18.44
CA ASP A 98 -17.05 -7.69 -18.26
C ASP A 98 -17.01 -6.19 -17.93
N LYS A 99 -15.82 -5.58 -18.02
CA LYS A 99 -15.55 -4.17 -17.71
C LYS A 99 -15.79 -3.80 -16.24
N HIS A 100 -15.77 -4.77 -15.34
CA HIS A 100 -15.87 -4.50 -13.92
C HIS A 100 -14.47 -4.32 -13.32
N PRO A 101 -14.19 -3.16 -12.67
CA PRO A 101 -12.93 -2.98 -11.97
C PRO A 101 -12.88 -3.88 -10.72
N LYS A 102 -11.80 -4.65 -10.58
CA LYS A 102 -11.51 -5.46 -9.41
C LYS A 102 -10.30 -4.90 -8.68
N LEU A 103 -10.44 -4.74 -7.37
CA LEU A 103 -9.33 -4.38 -6.49
C LEU A 103 -8.35 -5.55 -6.45
N VAL A 104 -7.10 -5.30 -6.84
CA VAL A 104 -6.03 -6.29 -6.83
C VAL A 104 -5.14 -6.11 -5.62
N GLU A 105 -4.80 -4.86 -5.29
CA GLU A 105 -3.92 -4.55 -4.16
C GLU A 105 -4.30 -3.21 -3.53
N SER A 106 -4.10 -3.10 -2.23
CA SER A 106 -4.18 -1.84 -1.49
C SER A 106 -2.86 -1.60 -0.77
N ASN A 107 -2.06 -0.70 -1.32
CA ASN A 107 -0.74 -0.36 -0.83
C ASN A 107 -0.81 0.76 0.21
N THR A 108 -0.38 0.46 1.44
CA THR A 108 -0.37 1.40 2.56
C THR A 108 1.02 1.89 2.94
N MET A 109 2.06 1.37 2.27
CA MET A 109 3.46 1.69 2.53
C MET A 109 4.21 1.81 1.21
N ALA A 110 5.11 2.82 1.13
CA ALA A 110 6.01 3.01 0.00
C ALA A 110 5.33 2.94 -1.39
N SER A 111 4.18 3.59 -1.51
CA SER A 111 3.41 3.68 -2.76
C SER A 111 4.20 4.47 -3.81
N SER A 112 4.93 3.76 -4.67
CA SER A 112 5.69 4.36 -5.78
C SER A 112 4.80 5.05 -6.83
N PHE A 113 5.38 5.99 -7.58
CA PHE A 113 4.69 6.76 -8.64
C PHE A 113 3.43 7.49 -8.18
N GLY A 114 3.45 7.96 -6.92
CA GLY A 114 2.34 8.63 -6.25
C GLY A 114 1.89 9.94 -6.88
#